data_AF-A0A8J5FAE8-F1
#
_entry.id   AF-A0A8J5FAE8-F1
#
_cell.length_a   1.000
_cell.length_b   1.000
_cell.length_c   1.000
_cell.angle_alpha   90.00
_cell.angle_beta   90.00
_cell.angle_gamma   90.00
#
_symmetry.space_group_name_H-M   'P 1'
#
loop_
_entity.id
_entity.type
_entity.pdbx_description
1 polymer ?
#
loop_
_entity_poly.entity_id
_entity_poly.type
_entity_poly.pdbx_seq_one_letter_code
_entity_poly.pdbx_strand_id
1 'polypeptide(L)'
;MESRTKRSILKISKNICRAKQNRLKPTPSVRLQRNPLPTVDTLRRSNSSPYIRSESLQMATKVLMVAEKPSIALPIATALSGGRFSTRRGSTDVHEFDGKFLSSNAHYKVTSVIGHVFSMDFPSSYQNWEVTDPFDLFEAPVLKSESNPKAHIRRHLHHEAQGCTYLVLWLDCDREGENICYEVIECTGIRETGPGRRIYRAKFSSVTEKDIFNAMENLIQPNQDEALAVDARQEIDLKVGVAFTRFQTRYFQGKYGNLDSRVISYGPCQTPTLGFCVQRFMQITTFKPEKFWSINPYIIKDGYELLLDWERNKVFDFDIAVMFQKLVANDGNLKVIDISTKEECKPRPCGLNTVGMLKVASSSLGFGPQMAMQLAERLYTQGFISYPRTESTAYPSSFDFRTALSAQLNNPIWGKGVQMLLADGYHKPRTGSDAGDHPPITPMRLATEEMLGSDSWRLYQYVCQHFIGSVSSDCKYSRLLTCQFCRRIICLHAFKCLQHMDFVNYCPFICESR
;
A
#
# COMPACT_ATOMS: atom_id res chain seq x y z
N MET A 1 -21.23 -25.60 -15.10
CA MET A 1 -20.59 -24.32 -14.72
C MET A 1 -19.26 -24.06 -15.44
N GLU A 2 -18.79 -24.93 -16.35
CA GLU A 2 -17.48 -24.79 -17.03
C GLU A 2 -17.46 -24.02 -18.37
N SER A 3 -18.61 -23.63 -18.94
CA SER A 3 -18.63 -22.98 -20.28
C SER A 3 -18.56 -21.45 -20.26
N ARG A 4 -18.80 -20.80 -19.11
CA ARG A 4 -18.79 -19.33 -19.00
C ARG A 4 -17.39 -18.75 -18.77
N THR A 5 -16.46 -19.51 -18.19
CA THR A 5 -15.10 -19.03 -17.86
C THR A 5 -14.17 -18.97 -19.09
N LYS A 6 -14.40 -19.82 -20.11
CA LYS A 6 -13.59 -19.83 -21.35
C LYS A 6 -13.89 -18.66 -22.30
N ARG A 7 -15.08 -18.02 -22.23
CA ARG A 7 -15.43 -16.87 -23.10
C ARG A 7 -14.85 -15.53 -22.63
N SER A 8 -14.49 -15.40 -21.35
CA SER A 8 -13.95 -14.16 -20.79
C SER A 8 -12.46 -13.98 -21.10
N ILE A 9 -11.68 -15.07 -21.15
CA ILE A 9 -10.24 -15.04 -21.43
C ILE A 9 -9.94 -14.70 -22.90
N LEU A 10 -10.82 -15.09 -23.84
CA LEU A 10 -10.63 -14.82 -25.27
C LEU A 10 -10.98 -13.36 -25.68
N LYS A 11 -11.72 -12.62 -24.86
CA LYS A 11 -12.07 -11.19 -25.13
C LYS A 11 -10.97 -10.21 -24.73
N ILE A 12 -10.12 -10.57 -23.77
CA ILE A 12 -9.02 -9.70 -23.28
C ILE A 12 -7.84 -9.71 -24.28
N SER A 13 -7.59 -10.83 -24.95
CA SER A 13 -6.48 -10.95 -25.90
C SER A 13 -6.70 -10.17 -27.22
N LYS A 14 -7.95 -9.97 -27.66
CA LYS A 14 -8.27 -9.23 -28.90
C LYS A 14 -8.18 -7.70 -28.77
N ASN A 15 -8.28 -7.15 -27.56
CA ASN A 15 -8.21 -5.70 -27.35
C ASN A 15 -6.77 -5.17 -27.25
N ILE A 16 -5.79 -6.03 -26.97
CA ILE A 16 -4.36 -5.66 -26.88
C ILE A 16 -3.71 -5.59 -28.28
N CYS A 17 -4.19 -6.33 -29.27
CA CYS A 17 -3.65 -6.30 -30.64
C CYS A 17 -4.15 -5.12 -31.51
N ARG A 18 -5.26 -4.45 -31.16
CA ARG A 18 -5.81 -3.34 -31.99
C ARG A 18 -5.22 -1.96 -31.69
N ALA A 19 -4.43 -1.81 -30.62
CA ALA A 19 -3.83 -0.53 -30.24
C ALA A 19 -2.46 -0.23 -30.89
N LYS A 20 -1.91 -1.15 -31.70
CA LYS A 20 -0.55 -1.03 -32.28
C LYS A 20 -0.49 -0.76 -33.80
N GLN A 21 -1.61 -0.51 -34.48
CA GLN A 21 -1.61 -0.43 -35.97
C GLN A 21 -2.08 0.88 -36.61
N ASN A 22 -2.28 1.98 -35.86
CA ASN A 22 -2.58 3.28 -36.48
C ASN A 22 -1.59 4.35 -35.99
N ARG A 23 -0.50 4.58 -36.74
CA ARG A 23 0.23 5.86 -36.81
C ARG A 23 1.35 5.78 -37.86
N LEU A 24 0.98 5.91 -39.13
CA LEU A 24 1.90 6.28 -40.21
C LEU A 24 1.15 7.18 -41.21
N LYS A 25 1.40 8.49 -41.15
CA LYS A 25 1.26 9.42 -42.30
C LYS A 25 2.34 10.50 -42.22
N PRO A 26 2.82 11.03 -43.36
CA PRO A 26 4.07 11.78 -43.46
C PRO A 26 3.89 13.30 -43.33
N THR A 27 4.93 13.96 -42.83
CA THR A 27 5.09 15.42 -42.74
C THR A 27 5.45 16.05 -44.08
N PRO A 28 4.93 17.25 -44.43
CA PRO A 28 5.39 17.99 -45.60
C PRO A 28 6.57 18.93 -45.28
N SER A 29 7.41 19.08 -46.31
CA SER A 29 8.62 19.90 -46.44
C SER A 29 8.40 21.40 -46.23
N VAL A 30 9.29 22.05 -45.47
CA VAL A 30 9.40 23.52 -45.38
C VAL A 30 10.64 24.00 -46.13
N ARG A 31 10.42 24.96 -47.04
CA ARG A 31 11.42 25.63 -47.88
C ARG A 31 12.32 26.56 -47.04
N LEU A 32 13.62 26.51 -47.34
CA LEU A 32 14.63 27.49 -46.96
C LEU A 32 14.46 28.78 -47.79
N GLN A 33 14.41 29.93 -47.12
CA GLN A 33 14.72 31.24 -47.73
C GLN A 33 15.83 31.91 -46.93
N ARG A 34 16.78 32.50 -47.66
CA ARG A 34 18.04 33.07 -47.20
C ARG A 34 17.99 34.61 -47.21
N ASN A 35 18.68 35.19 -46.21
CA ASN A 35 19.45 36.45 -46.18
C ASN A 35 18.69 37.79 -46.13
N PRO A 36 19.31 38.93 -45.72
CA PRO A 36 20.59 39.16 -45.02
C PRO A 36 20.53 40.16 -43.82
N LEU A 37 21.64 40.30 -43.08
CA LEU A 37 22.06 41.47 -42.27
C LEU A 37 23.47 41.87 -42.78
N PRO A 38 24.11 43.02 -42.44
CA PRO A 38 23.74 44.12 -41.52
C PRO A 38 24.00 45.54 -42.07
N THR A 39 23.70 46.60 -41.31
CA THR A 39 24.42 47.89 -41.38
C THR A 39 24.60 48.52 -40.00
N VAL A 40 25.76 49.17 -39.85
CA VAL A 40 26.34 49.81 -38.67
C VAL A 40 26.07 51.32 -38.73
N ASP A 41 25.79 51.95 -37.58
CA ASP A 41 26.07 53.35 -37.18
C ASP A 41 25.05 53.75 -36.09
N THR A 42 25.32 54.43 -34.97
CA THR A 42 26.32 55.46 -34.66
C THR A 42 26.42 55.63 -33.13
N LEU A 43 27.59 56.09 -32.67
CA LEU A 43 27.90 56.55 -31.32
C LEU A 43 27.12 57.83 -30.93
N ARG A 44 26.65 57.94 -29.68
CA ARG A 44 26.73 59.20 -28.91
C ARG A 44 26.61 59.00 -27.40
N ARG A 45 27.55 59.66 -26.72
CA ARG A 45 27.76 59.77 -25.26
C ARG A 45 26.67 60.64 -24.61
N SER A 46 26.33 60.35 -23.34
CA SER A 46 26.35 61.36 -22.27
C SER A 46 26.13 60.79 -20.86
N ASN A 47 27.01 61.25 -19.97
CA ASN A 47 26.81 61.60 -18.55
C ASN A 47 26.75 60.52 -17.46
N SER A 48 27.92 60.39 -16.82
CA SER A 48 28.22 59.85 -15.50
C SER A 48 27.82 60.78 -14.34
N SER A 49 27.18 60.25 -13.30
CA SER A 49 27.27 60.66 -11.88
C SER A 49 26.50 59.64 -11.00
N PRO A 50 26.75 59.53 -9.68
CA PRO A 50 27.90 58.87 -9.08
C PRO A 50 27.51 57.59 -8.33
N TYR A 51 28.53 56.76 -8.13
CA TYR A 51 28.64 55.58 -7.26
C TYR A 51 27.67 55.54 -6.05
N ILE A 52 26.63 54.70 -6.14
CA ILE A 52 25.95 54.14 -4.98
C ILE A 52 26.64 52.80 -4.70
N ARG A 53 27.23 52.67 -3.51
CA ARG A 53 27.73 51.40 -3.00
C ARG A 53 26.62 50.36 -3.13
N SER A 54 26.82 49.37 -3.99
CA SER A 54 26.00 48.17 -3.98
C SER A 54 26.23 47.49 -2.64
N GLU A 55 25.27 47.63 -1.73
CA GLU A 55 24.99 46.58 -0.77
C GLU A 55 24.94 45.28 -1.57
N SER A 56 25.83 44.35 -1.23
CA SER A 56 25.79 43.00 -1.75
C SER A 56 24.36 42.47 -1.55
N LEU A 57 23.59 42.35 -2.63
CA LEU A 57 22.37 41.55 -2.65
C LEU A 57 22.81 40.15 -2.20
N GLN A 58 22.61 39.85 -0.93
CA GLN A 58 22.80 38.52 -0.39
C GLN A 58 21.71 37.68 -1.06
N MET A 59 22.07 37.01 -2.16
CA MET A 59 21.13 36.18 -2.90
C MET A 59 20.45 35.24 -1.91
N ALA A 60 19.12 35.30 -1.84
CA ALA A 60 18.36 34.45 -0.95
C ALA A 60 18.76 32.99 -1.18
N THR A 61 18.98 32.25 -0.10
CA THR A 61 19.40 30.85 -0.16
C THR A 61 18.35 30.06 -0.94
N LYS A 62 18.73 29.36 -2.02
CA LYS A 62 17.79 28.55 -2.78
C LYS A 62 17.78 27.12 -2.25
N VAL A 63 16.58 26.59 -1.97
CA VAL A 63 16.37 25.24 -1.45
C VAL A 63 15.48 24.48 -2.42
N LEU A 64 16.03 23.41 -3.02
CA LEU A 64 15.27 22.50 -3.85
C LEU A 64 14.61 21.44 -2.97
N MET A 65 13.32 21.22 -3.14
CA MET A 65 12.55 20.16 -2.49
C MET A 65 11.99 19.21 -3.54
N VAL A 66 12.18 17.90 -3.37
CA VAL A 66 11.75 16.90 -4.36
C VAL A 66 10.90 15.82 -3.69
N ALA A 67 9.65 15.69 -4.14
CA ALA A 67 8.72 14.63 -3.72
C ALA A 67 8.67 13.47 -4.72
N GLU A 68 8.13 12.32 -4.33
CA GLU A 68 8.05 11.13 -5.20
C GLU A 68 7.08 11.31 -6.38
N LYS A 69 5.99 12.08 -6.18
CA LYS A 69 4.91 12.26 -7.15
C LYS A 69 4.41 13.71 -7.15
N PRO A 70 3.86 14.22 -8.27
CA PRO A 70 3.26 15.56 -8.32
C PRO A 70 2.14 15.76 -7.29
N SER A 71 1.38 14.70 -7.00
CA SER A 71 0.29 14.73 -6.02
C SER A 71 0.77 14.93 -4.58
N ILE A 72 2.05 14.74 -4.29
CA ILE A 72 2.65 14.94 -2.95
C ILE A 72 3.34 16.31 -2.89
N ALA A 73 3.99 16.74 -3.98
CA ALA A 73 4.66 18.04 -4.06
C ALA A 73 3.71 19.22 -3.80
N LEU A 74 2.50 19.17 -4.36
CA LEU A 74 1.52 20.24 -4.22
C LEU A 74 1.06 20.44 -2.75
N PRO A 75 0.63 19.40 -2.01
CA PRO A 75 0.35 19.51 -0.57
C PRO A 75 1.51 20.05 0.26
N ILE A 76 2.76 19.61 -0.02
CA ILE A 76 3.95 20.13 0.68
C ILE A 76 4.11 21.62 0.45
N ALA A 77 4.07 22.06 -0.82
CA ALA A 77 4.16 23.47 -1.17
C ALA A 77 3.01 24.28 -0.55
N THR A 78 1.80 23.73 -0.55
CA THR A 78 0.60 24.37 0.02
C THR A 78 0.74 24.57 1.53
N ALA A 79 1.14 23.53 2.27
CA ALA A 79 1.33 23.60 3.72
C ALA A 79 2.44 24.60 4.09
N LEU A 80 3.64 24.44 3.50
CA LEU A 80 4.80 25.24 3.88
C LEU A 80 4.70 26.73 3.49
N SER A 81 3.87 27.06 2.48
CA SER A 81 3.65 28.45 2.06
C SER A 81 2.38 29.09 2.64
N GLY A 82 1.53 28.31 3.34
CA GLY A 82 0.18 28.73 3.70
C GLY A 82 -0.68 29.06 2.46
N GLY A 83 -0.50 28.30 1.38
CA GLY A 83 -1.19 28.48 0.10
C GLY A 83 -0.65 29.61 -0.79
N ARG A 84 0.44 30.29 -0.41
CA ARG A 84 1.02 31.42 -1.14
C ARG A 84 2.28 31.01 -1.90
N PHE A 85 2.10 30.37 -3.05
CA PHE A 85 3.19 29.98 -3.95
C PHE A 85 2.83 30.29 -5.41
N SER A 86 3.86 30.46 -6.23
CA SER A 86 3.72 30.51 -7.68
C SER A 86 3.99 29.12 -8.27
N THR A 87 3.38 28.78 -9.40
CA THR A 87 3.64 27.49 -10.06
C THR A 87 4.15 27.73 -11.48
N ARG A 88 5.31 27.13 -11.79
CA ARG A 88 5.87 27.08 -13.13
C ARG A 88 5.73 25.67 -13.70
N ARG A 89 5.30 25.58 -14.96
CA ARG A 89 5.20 24.31 -15.70
C ARG A 89 6.59 23.82 -16.13
N GLY A 90 6.82 22.52 -16.02
CA GLY A 90 8.03 21.83 -16.46
C GLY A 90 7.71 20.38 -16.84
N SER A 91 8.71 19.49 -16.78
CA SER A 91 8.45 18.03 -16.84
C SER A 91 7.52 17.60 -15.70
N THR A 92 7.77 18.17 -14.53
CA THR A 92 6.83 18.22 -13.40
C THR A 92 6.68 19.69 -13.00
N ASP A 93 5.55 20.03 -12.38
CA ASP A 93 5.32 21.38 -11.89
C ASP A 93 6.36 21.76 -10.82
N VAL A 94 6.73 23.04 -10.78
CA VAL A 94 7.64 23.62 -9.79
C VAL A 94 6.88 24.70 -9.03
N HIS A 95 6.71 24.50 -7.72
CA HIS A 95 6.03 25.42 -6.82
C HIS A 95 7.07 26.26 -6.07
N GLU A 96 7.03 27.58 -6.24
CA GLU A 96 8.07 28.50 -5.77
C GLU A 96 7.50 29.51 -4.78
N PHE A 97 8.15 29.67 -3.62
CA PHE A 97 7.76 30.60 -2.55
C PHE A 97 8.94 30.94 -1.64
N ASP A 98 8.84 32.06 -0.91
CA ASP A 98 9.85 32.48 0.05
C ASP A 98 9.48 32.03 1.47
N GLY A 99 10.50 31.73 2.27
CA GLY A 99 10.34 31.38 3.68
C GLY A 99 11.66 31.41 4.43
N LYS A 100 11.74 30.69 5.54
CA LYS A 100 12.97 30.54 6.33
C LYS A 100 13.47 29.12 6.30
N PHE A 101 14.78 28.93 6.10
CA PHE A 101 15.48 27.65 6.20
C PHE A 101 16.75 27.83 7.05
N LEU A 102 16.94 27.02 8.10
CA LEU A 102 18.10 27.06 8.99
C LEU A 102 18.47 28.50 9.42
N SER A 103 17.47 29.23 9.91
CA SER A 103 17.57 30.63 10.37
C SER A 103 17.85 31.70 9.30
N SER A 104 17.92 31.33 8.02
CA SER A 104 18.16 32.26 6.90
C SER A 104 16.93 32.39 6.01
N ASN A 105 16.76 33.55 5.35
CA ASN A 105 15.75 33.70 4.31
C ASN A 105 16.11 32.79 3.13
N ALA A 106 15.12 32.03 2.67
CA ALA A 106 15.28 31.05 1.63
C ALA A 106 14.16 31.14 0.59
N HIS A 107 14.52 30.90 -0.66
CA HIS A 107 13.60 30.72 -1.76
C HIS A 107 13.45 29.23 -2.03
N TYR A 108 12.26 28.69 -1.79
CA TYR A 108 11.93 27.29 -1.96
C TYR A 108 11.48 27.00 -3.38
N LYS A 109 11.97 25.88 -3.93
CA LYS A 109 11.51 25.31 -5.20
C LYS A 109 11.06 23.88 -4.94
N VAL A 110 9.75 23.63 -4.91
CA VAL A 110 9.18 22.31 -4.66
C VAL A 110 8.77 21.68 -5.98
N THR A 111 9.34 20.53 -6.31
CA THR A 111 8.99 19.75 -7.49
C THR A 111 8.89 18.26 -7.14
N SER A 112 8.77 17.40 -8.15
CA SER A 112 8.65 15.96 -7.94
C SER A 112 9.28 15.15 -9.07
N VAL A 113 9.52 13.87 -8.77
CA VAL A 113 9.70 12.82 -9.78
C VAL A 113 8.35 12.17 -10.08
N ILE A 114 8.35 11.03 -10.78
CA ILE A 114 7.13 10.26 -11.11
C ILE A 114 7.40 8.78 -10.74
N GLY A 115 7.73 8.55 -9.47
CA GLY A 115 8.36 7.30 -9.01
C GLY A 115 9.83 7.20 -9.42
N HIS A 116 10.36 5.99 -9.58
CA HIS A 116 11.75 5.75 -9.97
C HIS A 116 12.15 6.52 -11.24
N VAL A 117 13.23 7.28 -11.12
CA VAL A 117 13.89 7.97 -12.23
C VAL A 117 14.62 6.95 -13.10
N PHE A 118 15.20 5.91 -12.50
CA PHE A 118 15.98 4.90 -13.19
C PHE A 118 15.40 3.50 -13.10
N SER A 119 15.69 2.71 -14.13
CA SER A 119 15.45 1.27 -14.19
C SER A 119 16.77 0.55 -14.45
N MET A 120 16.94 -0.59 -13.80
CA MET A 120 18.13 -1.44 -13.95
C MET A 120 17.94 -2.45 -15.08
N ASP A 121 18.93 -2.56 -15.96
CA ASP A 121 18.98 -3.55 -17.03
C ASP A 121 20.42 -3.93 -17.36
N PHE A 122 20.62 -5.00 -18.12
CA PHE A 122 21.92 -5.39 -18.64
C PHE A 122 22.40 -4.45 -19.77
N PRO A 123 23.72 -4.32 -19.99
CA PRO A 123 24.25 -3.71 -21.20
C PRO A 123 23.73 -4.38 -22.47
N SER A 124 23.71 -3.64 -23.56
CA SER A 124 23.22 -4.11 -24.87
C SER A 124 23.89 -5.41 -25.34
N SER A 125 25.15 -5.64 -24.98
CA SER A 125 25.89 -6.88 -25.29
C SER A 125 25.26 -8.14 -24.68
N TYR A 126 24.56 -8.02 -23.54
CA TYR A 126 23.92 -9.13 -22.81
C TYR A 126 22.40 -9.19 -23.03
N GLN A 127 21.84 -8.26 -23.80
CA GLN A 127 20.39 -8.19 -24.04
C GLN A 127 19.92 -9.15 -25.15
N ASN A 128 20.81 -9.72 -25.97
CA ASN A 128 20.42 -10.67 -27.01
C ASN A 128 20.20 -12.08 -26.43
N TRP A 129 18.94 -12.55 -26.44
CA TRP A 129 18.54 -13.84 -25.87
C TRP A 129 19.07 -15.04 -26.67
N GLU A 130 19.38 -14.87 -27.95
CA GLU A 130 19.85 -15.94 -28.84
C GLU A 130 21.36 -16.18 -28.72
N VAL A 131 22.12 -15.15 -28.38
CA VAL A 131 23.60 -15.22 -28.36
C VAL A 131 24.12 -15.38 -26.94
N THR A 132 23.49 -14.73 -25.96
CA THR A 132 23.98 -14.71 -24.58
C THR A 132 23.66 -16.03 -23.87
N ASP A 133 24.66 -16.66 -23.25
CA ASP A 133 24.43 -17.77 -22.34
C ASP A 133 23.73 -17.25 -21.08
N PRO A 134 22.58 -17.82 -20.66
CA PRO A 134 21.93 -17.44 -19.42
C PRO A 134 22.85 -17.49 -18.18
N PHE A 135 23.88 -18.33 -18.16
CA PHE A 135 24.83 -18.42 -17.06
C PHE A 135 25.70 -17.17 -16.94
N ASP A 136 26.07 -16.54 -18.06
CA ASP A 136 26.90 -15.32 -18.07
C ASP A 136 26.18 -14.13 -17.39
N LEU A 137 24.85 -14.17 -17.30
CA LEU A 137 24.04 -13.09 -16.70
C LEU A 137 24.23 -12.95 -15.18
N PHE A 138 24.72 -13.98 -14.49
CA PHE A 138 25.01 -13.88 -13.05
C PHE A 138 26.19 -12.93 -12.78
N GLU A 139 27.19 -12.94 -13.66
CA GLU A 139 28.40 -12.11 -13.57
C GLU A 139 28.29 -10.81 -14.39
N ALA A 140 27.35 -10.73 -15.32
CA ALA A 140 27.15 -9.54 -16.15
C ALA A 140 26.94 -8.28 -15.29
N PRO A 141 27.57 -7.15 -15.68
CA PRO A 141 27.31 -5.88 -15.01
C PRO A 141 25.88 -5.40 -15.32
N VAL A 142 25.36 -4.52 -14.46
CA VAL A 142 24.06 -3.88 -14.63
C VAL A 142 24.23 -2.38 -14.86
N LEU A 143 23.31 -1.79 -15.61
CA LEU A 143 23.25 -0.37 -15.92
C LEU A 143 21.93 0.20 -15.44
N LYS A 144 21.98 1.40 -14.84
CA LYS A 144 20.80 2.21 -14.57
C LYS A 144 20.57 3.15 -15.76
N SER A 145 19.35 3.13 -16.29
CA SER A 145 18.91 4.00 -17.40
C SER A 145 17.57 4.64 -17.06
N GLU A 146 17.24 5.79 -17.64
CA GLU A 146 16.00 6.50 -17.31
C GLU A 146 14.77 5.62 -17.57
N SER A 147 13.94 5.38 -16.56
CA SER A 147 12.72 4.56 -16.64
C SER A 147 11.73 5.09 -17.67
N ASN A 148 11.65 6.42 -17.79
CA ASN A 148 10.81 7.09 -18.77
C ASN A 148 11.59 8.25 -19.43
N PRO A 149 12.40 7.96 -20.47
CA PRO A 149 13.24 8.97 -21.11
C PRO A 149 12.45 10.14 -21.72
N LYS A 150 11.16 9.94 -22.03
CA LYS A 150 10.28 10.98 -22.58
C LYS A 150 9.83 12.01 -21.54
N ALA A 151 9.88 11.66 -20.25
CA ALA A 151 9.56 12.57 -19.17
C ALA A 151 10.71 13.53 -18.85
N HIS A 152 11.95 13.22 -19.29
CA HIS A 152 13.14 14.04 -19.10
C HIS A 152 13.40 14.44 -17.62
N ILE A 153 13.02 13.59 -16.67
CA ILE A 153 13.07 13.90 -15.23
C ILE A 153 14.49 14.21 -14.76
N ARG A 154 15.50 13.44 -15.20
CA ARG A 154 16.89 13.70 -14.87
C ARG A 154 17.34 15.10 -15.30
N ARG A 155 17.03 15.49 -16.55
CA ARG A 155 17.36 16.83 -17.08
C ARG A 155 16.61 17.93 -16.33
N HIS A 156 15.34 17.69 -16.01
CA HIS A 156 14.51 18.62 -15.22
C HIS A 156 15.12 18.84 -13.83
N LEU A 157 15.42 17.78 -13.09
CA LEU A 157 16.05 17.88 -11.76
C LEU A 157 17.40 18.59 -11.82
N HIS A 158 18.24 18.27 -12.81
CA HIS A 158 19.53 18.95 -12.99
C HIS A 158 19.35 20.46 -13.22
N HIS A 159 18.41 20.85 -14.09
CA HIS A 159 18.10 22.26 -14.34
C HIS A 159 17.57 22.97 -13.10
N GLU A 160 16.60 22.36 -12.40
CA GLU A 160 15.97 22.97 -11.23
C GLU A 160 16.92 23.11 -10.04
N ALA A 161 17.93 22.24 -9.94
CA ALA A 161 19.00 22.28 -8.95
C ALA A 161 20.05 23.38 -9.21
N GLN A 162 20.12 23.95 -10.42
CA GLN A 162 21.10 24.99 -10.72
C GLN A 162 20.92 26.21 -9.82
N GLY A 163 21.99 26.57 -9.11
CA GLY A 163 22.01 27.66 -8.14
C GLY A 163 21.29 27.36 -6.82
N CYS A 164 20.82 26.13 -6.58
CA CYS A 164 20.33 25.70 -5.27
C CYS A 164 21.49 25.33 -4.34
N THR A 165 21.41 25.78 -3.09
CA THR A 165 22.42 25.49 -2.06
C THR A 165 22.09 24.20 -1.32
N TYR A 166 20.80 23.96 -1.07
CA TYR A 166 20.29 22.85 -0.27
C TYR A 166 19.30 21.99 -1.07
N LEU A 167 19.25 20.71 -0.72
CA LEU A 167 18.28 19.73 -1.20
C LEU A 167 17.52 19.14 -0.02
N VAL A 168 16.18 19.15 -0.07
CA VAL A 168 15.33 18.46 0.91
C VAL A 168 14.50 17.40 0.20
N LEU A 169 14.67 16.15 0.63
CA LEU A 169 14.05 14.97 0.04
C LEU A 169 12.73 14.67 0.75
N TRP A 170 11.64 14.68 -0.03
CA TRP A 170 10.25 14.49 0.40
C TRP A 170 9.61 13.25 -0.26
N LEU A 171 10.42 12.22 -0.50
CA LEU A 171 9.95 10.98 -1.08
C LEU A 171 9.20 10.16 -0.03
N ASP A 172 8.38 9.18 -0.43
CA ASP A 172 7.66 8.37 0.55
C ASP A 172 8.66 7.67 1.49
N CYS A 173 8.32 7.43 2.75
CA CYS A 173 9.28 6.94 3.76
C CYS A 173 9.34 5.41 3.85
N ASP A 174 9.37 4.74 2.69
CA ASP A 174 9.73 3.32 2.57
C ASP A 174 11.11 3.15 1.93
N ARG A 175 11.58 1.90 1.84
CA ARG A 175 12.89 1.60 1.23
C ARG A 175 12.98 2.03 -0.24
N GLU A 176 11.89 1.92 -1.00
CA GLU A 176 11.86 2.36 -2.40
C GLU A 176 12.00 3.89 -2.47
N GLY A 177 11.32 4.64 -1.61
CA GLY A 177 11.49 6.08 -1.50
C GLY A 177 12.91 6.52 -1.08
N GLU A 178 13.57 5.78 -0.18
CA GLU A 178 15.00 5.99 0.12
C GLU A 178 15.89 5.69 -1.10
N ASN A 179 15.61 4.65 -1.88
CA ASN A 179 16.35 4.40 -3.12
C ASN A 179 16.20 5.56 -4.12
N ILE A 180 14.97 6.04 -4.33
CA ILE A 180 14.70 7.17 -5.23
C ILE A 180 15.34 8.46 -4.67
N CYS A 181 15.52 8.62 -3.35
CA CYS A 181 16.27 9.74 -2.78
C CYS A 181 17.69 9.80 -3.37
N TYR A 182 18.38 8.68 -3.48
CA TYR A 182 19.72 8.61 -4.05
C TYR A 182 19.73 8.83 -5.57
N GLU A 183 18.68 8.38 -6.29
CA GLU A 183 18.51 8.74 -7.71
C GLU A 183 18.36 10.26 -7.90
N VAL A 184 17.61 10.93 -7.02
CA VAL A 184 17.43 12.40 -7.04
C VAL A 184 18.75 13.11 -6.69
N ILE A 185 19.49 12.65 -5.68
CA ILE A 185 20.81 13.19 -5.34
C ILE A 185 21.74 13.11 -6.57
N GLU A 186 21.78 11.96 -7.24
CA GLU A 186 22.57 11.77 -8.46
C GLU A 186 22.15 12.75 -9.58
N CYS A 187 20.84 12.89 -9.84
CA CYS A 187 20.33 13.75 -10.90
C CYS A 187 20.57 15.24 -10.65
N THR A 188 20.45 15.69 -9.40
CA THR A 188 20.62 17.11 -9.04
C THR A 188 22.09 17.52 -9.07
N GLY A 189 23.02 16.60 -8.79
CA GLY A 189 24.44 16.90 -8.69
C GLY A 189 24.82 17.71 -7.45
N ILE A 190 23.88 17.95 -6.52
CA ILE A 190 24.15 18.56 -5.22
C ILE A 190 24.92 17.54 -4.39
N ARG A 191 26.12 17.92 -3.94
CA ARG A 191 27.01 17.05 -3.15
C ARG A 191 27.26 17.66 -1.79
N GLU A 192 27.52 16.80 -0.81
CA GLU A 192 28.03 17.19 0.51
C GLU A 192 29.51 17.63 0.38
N THR A 193 29.73 18.81 -0.19
CA THR A 193 31.07 19.40 -0.35
C THR A 193 31.20 20.68 0.49
N GLY A 194 32.26 20.74 1.28
CA GLY A 194 32.58 21.86 2.18
C GLY A 194 32.06 21.67 3.61
N PRO A 195 32.17 22.70 4.47
CA PRO A 195 31.66 22.64 5.83
C PRO A 195 30.13 22.79 5.85
N GLY A 196 29.46 21.84 6.50
CA GLY A 196 28.01 21.86 6.71
C GLY A 196 27.22 20.95 5.76
N ARG A 197 26.06 20.49 6.24
CA ARG A 197 25.16 19.58 5.54
C ARG A 197 24.36 20.33 4.46
N ARG A 198 24.24 19.77 3.27
CA ARG A 198 23.46 20.35 2.16
C ARG A 198 22.22 19.53 1.79
N ILE A 199 22.22 18.24 2.08
CA ILE A 199 21.18 17.28 1.73
C ILE A 199 20.46 16.86 3.00
N TYR A 200 19.15 17.03 2.98
CA TYR A 200 18.26 16.75 4.10
C TYR A 200 17.16 15.80 3.64
N ARG A 201 16.66 15.00 4.58
CA ARG A 201 15.57 14.05 4.38
C ARG A 201 14.45 14.36 5.37
N ALA A 202 13.27 14.64 4.84
CA ALA A 202 12.06 14.85 5.63
C ALA A 202 11.38 13.49 5.88
N LYS A 203 11.10 13.13 7.15
CA LYS A 203 10.35 11.92 7.50
C LYS A 203 8.91 12.26 7.89
N PHE A 204 7.95 11.66 7.20
CA PHE A 204 6.52 11.88 7.41
C PHE A 204 5.74 10.57 7.17
N SER A 205 4.58 10.43 7.78
CA SER A 205 3.70 9.25 7.65
C SER A 205 2.33 9.59 7.05
N SER A 206 2.08 10.86 6.78
CA SER A 206 0.84 11.37 6.21
C SER A 206 1.11 12.68 5.48
N VAL A 207 0.30 12.98 4.46
CA VAL A 207 0.38 14.26 3.73
C VAL A 207 -0.52 15.31 4.40
N THR A 208 -0.42 15.42 5.74
CA THR A 208 -1.15 16.41 6.54
C THR A 208 -0.25 17.57 6.90
N GLU A 209 -0.84 18.76 7.05
CA GLU A 209 -0.10 19.98 7.40
C GLU A 209 0.75 19.82 8.67
N LYS A 210 0.16 19.22 9.73
CA LYS A 210 0.85 18.93 10.99
C LYS A 210 2.10 18.07 10.80
N ASP A 211 1.99 17.00 10.01
CA ASP A 211 3.08 16.05 9.80
C ASP A 211 4.16 16.61 8.88
N ILE A 212 3.77 17.40 7.87
CA ILE A 212 4.70 18.14 7.00
C ILE A 212 5.52 19.17 7.81
N PHE A 213 4.89 19.97 8.68
CA PHE A 213 5.64 20.90 9.52
C PHE A 213 6.59 20.18 10.48
N ASN A 214 6.11 19.13 11.14
CA ASN A 214 6.95 18.32 12.02
C ASN A 214 8.15 17.72 11.28
N ALA A 215 7.96 17.25 10.05
CA ALA A 215 9.04 16.71 9.22
C ALA A 215 10.06 17.79 8.81
N MET A 216 9.59 19.00 8.52
CA MET A 216 10.44 20.14 8.15
C MET A 216 11.27 20.66 9.33
N GLU A 217 10.74 20.56 10.55
CA GLU A 217 11.47 20.93 11.78
C GLU A 217 12.50 19.87 12.20
N ASN A 218 12.27 18.60 11.86
CA ASN A 218 13.07 17.45 12.28
C ASN A 218 13.77 16.75 11.10
N LEU A 219 14.43 17.53 10.23
CA LEU A 219 15.13 16.99 9.07
C LEU A 219 16.32 16.10 9.46
N ILE A 220 16.44 14.96 8.80
CA ILE A 220 17.49 13.96 9.02
C ILE A 220 18.37 13.78 7.77
N GLN A 221 19.22 12.75 7.76
CA GLN A 221 19.97 12.31 6.58
C GLN A 221 19.21 11.19 5.86
N PRO A 222 19.31 11.11 4.52
CA PRO A 222 18.83 9.93 3.78
C PRO A 222 19.62 8.67 4.19
N ASN A 223 18.97 7.51 4.12
CA ASN A 223 19.55 6.24 4.55
C ASN A 223 20.13 5.46 3.37
N GLN A 224 21.46 5.43 3.25
CA GLN A 224 22.15 4.75 2.15
C GLN A 224 21.98 3.24 2.20
N ASP A 225 21.95 2.63 3.39
CA ASP A 225 21.88 1.18 3.55
C ASP A 225 20.53 0.64 3.05
N GLU A 226 19.45 1.39 3.31
CA GLU A 226 18.11 1.06 2.77
C GLU A 226 18.07 1.19 1.24
N ALA A 227 18.68 2.24 0.70
CA ALA A 227 18.78 2.42 -0.75
C ALA A 227 19.60 1.30 -1.43
N LEU A 228 20.72 0.90 -0.83
CA LEU A 228 21.56 -0.22 -1.30
C LEU A 228 20.83 -1.56 -1.20
N ALA A 229 19.97 -1.76 -0.20
CA ALA A 229 19.16 -2.96 -0.10
C ALA A 229 18.15 -3.09 -1.26
N VAL A 230 17.57 -1.97 -1.72
CA VAL A 230 16.71 -1.95 -2.92
C VAL A 230 17.52 -2.26 -4.17
N ASP A 231 18.69 -1.65 -4.34
CA ASP A 231 19.57 -1.92 -5.49
C ASP A 231 19.95 -3.41 -5.55
N ALA A 232 20.34 -3.99 -4.41
CA ALA A 232 20.65 -5.42 -4.32
C ALA A 232 19.45 -6.30 -4.70
N ARG A 233 18.23 -5.96 -4.23
CA ARG A 233 17.00 -6.67 -4.58
C ARG A 233 16.73 -6.59 -6.09
N GLN A 234 16.81 -5.40 -6.67
CA GLN A 234 16.59 -5.19 -8.11
C GLN A 234 17.59 -5.99 -8.96
N GLU A 235 18.87 -6.01 -8.57
CA GLU A 235 19.91 -6.78 -9.26
C GLU A 235 19.68 -8.28 -9.15
N ILE A 236 19.36 -8.80 -7.97
CA ILE A 236 19.07 -10.23 -7.77
C ILE A 236 17.85 -10.65 -8.59
N ASP A 237 16.76 -9.88 -8.53
CA ASP A 237 15.53 -10.16 -9.27
C ASP A 237 15.78 -10.16 -10.78
N LEU A 238 16.56 -9.20 -11.29
CA LEU A 238 16.96 -9.12 -12.69
C LEU A 238 17.82 -10.31 -13.11
N LYS A 239 18.92 -10.57 -12.40
CA LYS A 239 19.89 -11.61 -12.75
C LYS A 239 19.29 -13.00 -12.70
N VAL A 240 18.73 -13.37 -11.54
CA VAL A 240 18.12 -14.68 -11.34
C VAL A 240 16.88 -14.83 -12.24
N GLY A 241 16.02 -13.82 -12.29
CA GLY A 241 14.78 -13.87 -13.06
C GLY A 241 15.05 -14.05 -14.56
N VAL A 242 15.92 -13.22 -15.14
CA VAL A 242 16.23 -13.29 -16.57
C VAL A 242 17.01 -14.55 -16.91
N ALA A 243 18.00 -14.96 -16.13
CA ALA A 243 18.78 -16.18 -16.40
C ALA A 243 17.87 -17.41 -16.49
N PHE A 244 17.07 -17.69 -15.45
CA PHE A 244 16.18 -18.85 -15.44
C PHE A 244 15.04 -18.74 -16.46
N THR A 245 14.53 -17.53 -16.72
CA THR A 245 13.50 -17.31 -17.75
C THR A 245 14.04 -17.60 -19.15
N ARG A 246 15.23 -17.06 -19.49
CA ARG A 246 15.88 -17.30 -20.79
C ARG A 246 16.20 -18.77 -21.00
N PHE A 247 16.76 -19.42 -19.99
CA PHE A 247 17.06 -20.85 -20.02
C PHE A 247 15.82 -21.68 -20.36
N GLN A 248 14.73 -21.52 -19.59
CA GLN A 248 13.50 -22.29 -19.82
C GLN A 248 12.84 -21.96 -21.16
N THR A 249 12.78 -20.67 -21.52
CA THR A 249 12.16 -20.24 -22.78
C THR A 249 12.86 -20.88 -23.98
N ARG A 250 14.20 -20.87 -24.00
CA ARG A 250 15.02 -21.49 -25.06
C ARG A 250 14.91 -23.01 -25.03
N TYR A 251 15.00 -23.64 -23.85
CA TYR A 251 14.94 -25.09 -23.69
C TYR A 251 13.61 -25.69 -24.18
N PHE A 252 12.50 -24.99 -23.96
CA PHE A 252 11.17 -25.45 -24.36
C PHE A 252 10.70 -24.93 -25.73
N GLN A 253 11.46 -24.04 -26.38
CA GLN A 253 11.09 -23.46 -27.67
C GLN A 253 10.96 -24.57 -28.73
N GLY A 254 9.77 -24.69 -29.34
CA GLY A 254 9.50 -25.68 -30.38
C GLY A 254 9.43 -27.14 -29.91
N LYS A 255 9.63 -27.42 -28.61
CA LYS A 255 9.63 -28.79 -28.06
C LYS A 255 8.24 -29.40 -27.95
N TYR A 256 7.21 -28.57 -27.73
CA TYR A 256 5.82 -29.00 -27.60
C TYR A 256 4.92 -28.13 -28.47
N GLY A 257 4.14 -28.74 -29.37
CA GLY A 257 3.29 -28.01 -30.32
C GLY A 257 2.15 -27.19 -29.69
N ASN A 258 1.83 -27.44 -28.41
CA ASN A 258 0.78 -26.75 -27.65
C ASN A 258 1.32 -25.79 -26.57
N LEU A 259 2.63 -25.56 -26.52
CA LEU A 259 3.27 -24.69 -25.53
C LEU A 259 3.88 -23.46 -26.21
N ASP A 260 3.36 -22.28 -25.89
CA ASP A 260 4.08 -21.03 -26.19
C ASP A 260 5.13 -20.80 -25.10
N SER A 261 6.40 -21.12 -25.37
CA SER A 261 7.47 -21.00 -24.36
C SER A 261 7.68 -19.57 -23.86
N ARG A 262 7.18 -18.55 -24.58
CA ARG A 262 7.28 -17.13 -24.18
C ARG A 262 6.46 -16.77 -22.94
N VAL A 263 5.55 -17.65 -22.51
CA VAL A 263 4.77 -17.44 -21.28
C VAL A 263 5.45 -18.02 -20.04
N ILE A 264 6.55 -18.74 -20.21
CA ILE A 264 7.30 -19.37 -19.11
C ILE A 264 8.26 -18.34 -18.54
N SER A 265 8.09 -18.01 -17.27
CA SER A 265 9.01 -17.15 -16.53
C SER A 265 9.38 -17.75 -15.19
N TYR A 266 10.52 -17.32 -14.69
CA TYR A 266 10.97 -17.60 -13.34
C TYR A 266 11.19 -16.27 -12.61
N GLY A 267 10.74 -16.21 -11.37
CA GLY A 267 11.10 -15.13 -10.46
C GLY A 267 11.37 -15.70 -9.07
N PRO A 268 12.41 -15.25 -8.36
CA PRO A 268 12.79 -15.81 -7.06
C PRO A 268 11.65 -15.71 -6.02
N CYS A 269 10.76 -14.71 -6.13
CA CYS A 269 9.56 -14.59 -5.29
C CYS A 269 8.27 -15.08 -5.97
N GLN A 270 8.12 -14.88 -7.29
CA GLN A 270 6.93 -15.32 -8.04
C GLN A 270 6.76 -16.84 -8.02
N THR A 271 7.85 -17.59 -8.21
CA THR A 271 7.84 -19.06 -8.27
C THR A 271 7.38 -19.70 -6.95
N PRO A 272 7.96 -19.40 -5.78
CA PRO A 272 7.47 -19.95 -4.51
C PRO A 272 6.04 -19.49 -4.18
N THR A 273 5.64 -18.29 -4.60
CA THR A 273 4.25 -17.82 -4.45
C THR A 273 3.27 -18.71 -5.22
N LEU A 274 3.58 -19.06 -6.47
CA LEU A 274 2.80 -20.06 -7.23
C LEU A 274 2.85 -21.45 -6.56
N GLY A 275 3.98 -21.78 -5.92
CA GLY A 275 4.18 -22.99 -5.13
C GLY A 275 3.09 -23.21 -4.07
N PHE A 276 2.69 -22.18 -3.33
CA PHE A 276 1.59 -22.30 -2.34
C PHE A 276 0.25 -22.69 -3.00
N CYS A 277 -0.06 -22.13 -4.17
CA CYS A 277 -1.27 -22.44 -4.92
C CYS A 277 -1.24 -23.89 -5.42
N VAL A 278 -0.12 -24.33 -6.00
CA VAL A 278 0.06 -25.70 -6.48
C VAL A 278 0.01 -26.69 -5.32
N GLN A 279 0.66 -26.38 -4.19
CA GLN A 279 0.63 -27.22 -2.99
C GLN A 279 -0.81 -27.41 -2.49
N ARG A 280 -1.59 -26.33 -2.38
CA ARG A 280 -3.01 -26.42 -1.99
C ARG A 280 -3.83 -27.22 -3.01
N PHE A 281 -3.60 -27.02 -4.30
CA PHE A 281 -4.25 -27.79 -5.34
C PHE A 281 -3.95 -29.29 -5.18
N MET A 282 -2.69 -29.67 -4.98
CA MET A 282 -2.29 -31.06 -4.76
C MET A 282 -2.92 -31.64 -3.48
N GLN A 283 -2.98 -30.87 -2.38
CA GLN A 283 -3.68 -31.28 -1.16
C GLN A 283 -5.16 -31.59 -1.43
N ILE A 284 -5.85 -30.78 -2.22
CA ILE A 284 -7.26 -30.97 -2.56
C ILE A 284 -7.45 -32.18 -3.48
N THR A 285 -6.62 -32.33 -4.52
CA THR A 285 -6.78 -33.40 -5.52
C THR A 285 -6.37 -34.78 -5.02
N THR A 286 -5.41 -34.83 -4.10
CA THR A 286 -4.94 -36.08 -3.47
C THR A 286 -5.70 -36.43 -2.19
N PHE A 287 -6.55 -35.54 -1.69
CA PHE A 287 -7.40 -35.82 -0.54
C PHE A 287 -8.33 -37.00 -0.84
N LYS A 288 -8.32 -38.00 0.04
CA LYS A 288 -9.24 -39.14 -0.01
C LYS A 288 -10.34 -38.92 1.02
N PRO A 289 -11.57 -38.55 0.62
CA PRO A 289 -12.66 -38.34 1.56
C PRO A 289 -12.97 -39.62 2.33
N GLU A 290 -13.06 -39.51 3.65
CA GLU A 290 -13.43 -40.61 4.53
C GLU A 290 -14.87 -40.39 5.04
N LYS A 291 -15.69 -41.44 4.97
CA LYS A 291 -17.04 -41.40 5.52
C LYS A 291 -16.95 -41.33 7.04
N PHE A 292 -17.72 -40.44 7.63
CA PHE A 292 -17.89 -40.34 9.07
C PHE A 292 -19.37 -40.16 9.40
N TRP A 293 -19.71 -40.45 10.65
CA TRP A 293 -21.06 -40.33 11.18
C TRP A 293 -21.04 -39.50 12.45
N SER A 294 -22.00 -38.59 12.58
CA SER A 294 -22.30 -37.83 13.79
C SER A 294 -23.74 -38.12 14.20
N ILE A 295 -24.01 -38.06 15.49
CA ILE A 295 -25.36 -38.11 16.04
C ILE A 295 -25.72 -36.70 16.46
N ASN A 296 -26.82 -36.16 15.92
CA ASN A 296 -27.28 -34.82 16.24
C ASN A 296 -28.68 -34.96 16.86
N PRO A 297 -28.79 -35.30 18.17
CA PRO A 297 -30.09 -35.38 18.81
C PRO A 297 -30.72 -33.99 18.90
N TYR A 298 -32.04 -33.92 18.92
CA TYR A 298 -32.77 -32.68 19.15
C TYR A 298 -33.83 -32.89 20.22
N ILE A 299 -34.19 -31.81 20.91
CA ILE A 299 -35.31 -31.79 21.85
C ILE A 299 -36.30 -30.70 21.43
N ILE A 300 -37.59 -30.93 21.69
CA ILE A 300 -38.63 -29.92 21.51
C ILE A 300 -39.07 -29.47 22.88
N LYS A 301 -38.94 -28.16 23.17
CA LYS A 301 -39.38 -27.56 24.43
C LYS A 301 -40.08 -26.24 24.14
N ASP A 302 -41.28 -26.07 24.66
CA ASP A 302 -42.08 -24.84 24.51
C ASP A 302 -42.25 -24.38 23.04
N GLY A 303 -42.32 -25.35 22.11
CA GLY A 303 -42.41 -25.10 20.67
C GLY A 303 -41.08 -24.81 19.96
N TYR A 304 -39.96 -24.78 20.70
CA TYR A 304 -38.62 -24.59 20.14
C TYR A 304 -37.89 -25.92 19.98
N GLU A 305 -37.32 -26.12 18.79
CA GLU A 305 -36.39 -27.23 18.52
C GLU A 305 -34.97 -26.82 18.89
N LEU A 306 -34.34 -27.61 19.76
CA LEU A 306 -32.95 -27.41 20.18
C LEU A 306 -32.11 -28.58 19.68
N LEU A 307 -31.25 -28.31 18.71
CA LEU A 307 -30.25 -29.26 18.22
C LEU A 307 -29.10 -29.37 19.23
N LEU A 308 -28.69 -30.57 19.56
CA LEU A 308 -27.60 -30.84 20.49
C LEU A 308 -26.38 -31.36 19.72
N ASP A 309 -25.20 -30.89 20.12
CA ASP A 309 -23.93 -31.34 19.58
C ASP A 309 -23.44 -32.55 20.38
N TRP A 310 -23.11 -33.64 19.69
CA TRP A 310 -22.50 -34.79 20.33
C TRP A 310 -21.07 -34.49 20.78
N GLU A 311 -20.74 -34.75 22.04
CA GLU A 311 -19.41 -34.45 22.60
C GLU A 311 -18.27 -35.15 21.83
N ARG A 312 -18.52 -36.36 21.32
CA ARG A 312 -17.53 -37.10 20.51
C ARG A 312 -17.33 -36.52 19.12
N ASN A 313 -18.17 -35.56 18.71
CA ASN A 313 -18.21 -34.92 17.40
C ASN A 313 -18.57 -35.90 16.26
N LYS A 314 -17.72 -36.90 15.99
CA LYS A 314 -17.93 -37.88 14.93
C LYS A 314 -17.21 -39.20 15.18
N VAL A 315 -17.66 -40.25 14.52
CA VAL A 315 -16.98 -41.56 14.44
C VAL A 315 -16.84 -41.98 12.97
N PHE A 316 -15.85 -42.83 12.68
CA PHE A 316 -15.55 -43.34 11.33
C PHE A 316 -16.00 -44.77 11.12
N ASP A 317 -16.74 -45.34 12.08
CA ASP A 317 -17.31 -46.67 12.01
C ASP A 317 -18.84 -46.57 12.08
N PHE A 318 -19.50 -47.17 11.10
CA PHE A 318 -20.94 -47.11 10.95
C PHE A 318 -21.66 -47.87 12.06
N ASP A 319 -21.17 -49.05 12.43
CA ASP A 319 -21.81 -49.91 13.43
C ASP A 319 -21.69 -49.28 14.83
N ILE A 320 -20.56 -48.63 15.11
CA ILE A 320 -20.38 -47.82 16.32
C ILE A 320 -21.37 -46.63 16.33
N ALA A 321 -21.53 -45.94 15.20
CA ALA A 321 -22.49 -44.84 15.09
C ALA A 321 -23.93 -45.31 15.34
N VAL A 322 -24.33 -46.43 14.73
CA VAL A 322 -25.65 -47.05 14.90
C VAL A 322 -25.86 -47.52 16.34
N MET A 323 -24.83 -48.08 16.98
CA MET A 323 -24.89 -48.46 18.39
C MET A 323 -25.22 -47.25 19.27
N PHE A 324 -24.48 -46.13 19.13
CA PHE A 324 -24.75 -44.92 19.88
C PHE A 324 -26.12 -44.32 19.55
N GLN A 325 -26.54 -44.34 18.28
CA GLN A 325 -27.86 -43.85 17.86
C GLN A 325 -28.99 -44.64 18.51
N LYS A 326 -28.89 -45.97 18.56
CA LYS A 326 -29.85 -46.85 19.27
C LYS A 326 -29.87 -46.59 20.77
N LEU A 327 -28.72 -46.33 21.40
CA LEU A 327 -28.67 -45.99 22.83
C LEU A 327 -29.43 -44.70 23.15
N VAL A 328 -29.32 -43.67 22.29
CA VAL A 328 -30.08 -42.41 22.44
C VAL A 328 -31.57 -42.65 22.18
N ALA A 329 -31.92 -43.30 21.07
CA ALA A 329 -33.31 -43.51 20.66
C ALA A 329 -34.12 -44.34 21.66
N ASN A 330 -33.49 -45.35 22.29
CA ASN A 330 -34.15 -46.25 23.23
C ASN A 330 -34.38 -45.64 24.63
N ASP A 331 -33.61 -44.62 25.02
CA ASP A 331 -33.77 -43.98 26.33
C ASP A 331 -34.88 -42.92 26.29
N GLY A 332 -34.90 -42.10 25.24
CA GLY A 332 -35.90 -41.04 25.02
C GLY A 332 -35.91 -39.91 26.06
N ASN A 333 -35.11 -40.04 27.12
CA ASN A 333 -35.01 -39.12 28.22
C ASN A 333 -33.67 -38.40 28.21
N LEU A 334 -33.69 -37.14 28.59
CA LEU A 334 -32.50 -36.31 28.62
C LEU A 334 -32.45 -35.58 29.95
N LYS A 335 -31.33 -35.73 30.67
CA LYS A 335 -31.10 -35.09 31.96
C LYS A 335 -30.03 -34.02 31.82
N VAL A 336 -30.34 -32.80 32.24
CA VAL A 336 -29.32 -31.76 32.38
C VAL A 336 -28.44 -32.13 33.57
N ILE A 337 -27.14 -32.31 33.30
CA ILE A 337 -26.14 -32.71 34.31
C ILE A 337 -25.26 -31.55 34.76
N ASP A 338 -25.09 -30.54 33.90
CA ASP A 338 -24.36 -29.33 34.23
C ASP A 338 -24.89 -28.15 33.41
N ILE A 339 -24.89 -26.97 34.03
CA ILE A 339 -25.15 -25.70 33.38
C ILE A 339 -24.04 -24.75 33.81
N SER A 340 -23.23 -24.32 32.85
CA SER A 340 -22.20 -23.33 33.11
C SER A 340 -22.44 -22.08 32.28
N THR A 341 -22.36 -20.93 32.94
CA THR A 341 -22.37 -19.62 32.29
C THR A 341 -20.98 -19.03 32.44
N LYS A 342 -20.37 -18.65 31.33
CA LYS A 342 -19.09 -17.95 31.32
C LYS A 342 -19.23 -16.63 30.59
N GLU A 343 -18.73 -15.56 31.18
CA GLU A 343 -18.54 -14.31 30.46
C GLU A 343 -17.31 -14.47 29.56
N GLU A 344 -17.52 -14.32 28.26
CA GLU A 344 -16.47 -14.33 27.26
C GLU A 344 -16.37 -12.94 26.62
N CYS A 345 -15.21 -12.65 26.07
CA CYS A 345 -14.89 -11.36 25.49
C CYS A 345 -14.29 -11.56 24.10
N LYS A 346 -14.89 -10.94 23.09
CA LYS A 346 -14.26 -10.80 21.78
C LYS A 346 -13.42 -9.51 21.80
N PRO A 347 -12.09 -9.60 21.68
CA PRO A 347 -11.24 -8.42 21.78
C PRO A 347 -11.40 -7.52 20.55
N ARG A 348 -11.32 -6.21 20.76
CA ARG A 348 -11.18 -5.22 19.69
C ARG A 348 -9.88 -5.45 18.90
N PRO A 349 -9.80 -5.00 17.64
CA PRO A 349 -8.59 -5.17 16.84
C PRO A 349 -7.42 -4.30 17.34
N CYS A 350 -6.20 -4.70 16.99
CA CYS A 350 -5.03 -3.82 17.04
C CYS A 350 -5.07 -2.82 15.85
N GLY A 351 -4.07 -1.94 15.76
CA GLY A 351 -3.90 -1.06 14.61
C GLY A 351 -3.85 -1.83 13.29
N LEU A 352 -4.38 -1.23 12.23
CA LEU A 352 -4.42 -1.84 10.91
C LEU A 352 -3.04 -1.74 10.23
N ASN A 353 -2.47 -2.87 9.83
CA ASN A 353 -1.28 -2.89 8.98
C ASN A 353 -1.62 -3.28 7.53
N THR A 354 -0.63 -3.26 6.63
CA THR A 354 -0.84 -3.55 5.20
C THR A 354 -1.40 -4.94 4.98
N VAL A 355 -0.88 -5.96 5.66
CA VAL A 355 -1.34 -7.35 5.50
C VAL A 355 -2.80 -7.51 5.96
N GLY A 356 -3.16 -6.90 7.09
CA GLY A 356 -4.54 -6.87 7.59
C GLY A 356 -5.49 -6.22 6.59
N MET A 357 -5.10 -5.06 6.05
CA MET A 357 -5.87 -4.33 5.04
C MET A 357 -6.09 -5.18 3.78
N LEU A 358 -5.03 -5.78 3.23
CA LEU A 358 -5.11 -6.57 2.00
C LEU A 358 -5.96 -7.83 2.15
N LYS A 359 -5.90 -8.49 3.32
CA LYS A 359 -6.74 -9.67 3.62
C LYS A 359 -8.22 -9.31 3.59
N VAL A 360 -8.63 -8.26 4.30
CA VAL A 360 -10.04 -7.84 4.36
C VAL A 360 -10.51 -7.24 3.03
N ALA A 361 -9.65 -6.47 2.35
CA ALA A 361 -9.96 -5.97 1.02
C ALA A 361 -10.25 -7.12 0.03
N SER A 362 -9.52 -8.23 0.13
CA SER A 362 -9.78 -9.41 -0.69
C SER A 362 -11.02 -10.19 -0.25
N SER A 363 -11.11 -10.59 1.03
CA SER A 363 -12.18 -11.47 1.51
C SER A 363 -13.55 -10.81 1.56
N SER A 364 -13.60 -9.51 1.89
CA SER A 364 -14.84 -8.80 2.19
C SER A 364 -15.18 -7.73 1.15
N LEU A 365 -14.18 -7.09 0.53
CA LEU A 365 -14.43 -6.06 -0.49
C LEU A 365 -14.30 -6.57 -1.93
N GLY A 366 -13.73 -7.76 -2.14
CA GLY A 366 -13.54 -8.36 -3.46
C GLY A 366 -12.41 -7.71 -4.28
N PHE A 367 -11.51 -6.96 -3.64
CA PHE A 367 -10.38 -6.32 -4.30
C PHE A 367 -9.15 -7.23 -4.32
N GLY A 368 -8.55 -7.41 -5.50
CA GLY A 368 -7.24 -8.03 -5.60
C GLY A 368 -6.17 -7.17 -4.89
N PRO A 369 -5.07 -7.75 -4.36
CA PRO A 369 -4.09 -7.01 -3.56
C PRO A 369 -3.51 -5.77 -4.27
N GLN A 370 -3.24 -5.87 -5.58
CA GLN A 370 -2.73 -4.74 -6.37
C GLN A 370 -3.73 -3.58 -6.44
N MET A 371 -5.01 -3.87 -6.68
CA MET A 371 -6.06 -2.85 -6.72
C MET A 371 -6.22 -2.19 -5.34
N ALA A 372 -6.23 -2.98 -4.27
CA ALA A 372 -6.33 -2.47 -2.90
C ALA A 372 -5.17 -1.52 -2.56
N MET A 373 -3.93 -1.88 -2.89
CA MET A 373 -2.77 -0.98 -2.68
C MET A 373 -2.86 0.30 -3.51
N GLN A 374 -3.28 0.22 -4.78
CA GLN A 374 -3.45 1.42 -5.62
C GLN A 374 -4.51 2.38 -5.08
N LEU A 375 -5.62 1.84 -4.55
CA LEU A 375 -6.65 2.63 -3.88
C LEU A 375 -6.11 3.25 -2.59
N ALA A 376 -5.40 2.48 -1.76
CA ALA A 376 -4.82 2.97 -0.53
C ALA A 376 -3.77 4.08 -0.77
N GLU A 377 -2.88 3.91 -1.74
CA GLU A 377 -1.89 4.94 -2.14
C GLU A 377 -2.58 6.21 -2.64
N ARG A 378 -3.68 6.09 -3.39
CA ARG A 378 -4.48 7.24 -3.80
C ARG A 378 -5.08 7.97 -2.59
N LEU A 379 -5.66 7.24 -1.64
CA LEU A 379 -6.21 7.82 -0.42
C LEU A 379 -5.12 8.54 0.40
N TYR A 380 -3.92 7.94 0.50
CA TYR A 380 -2.78 8.53 1.18
C TYR A 380 -2.29 9.82 0.51
N THR A 381 -2.06 9.79 -0.82
CA THR A 381 -1.60 10.96 -1.57
C THR A 381 -2.60 12.11 -1.56
N GLN A 382 -3.88 11.82 -1.36
CA GLN A 382 -4.95 12.81 -1.16
C GLN A 382 -5.14 13.22 0.31
N GLY A 383 -4.33 12.70 1.23
CA GLY A 383 -4.35 13.02 2.66
C GLY A 383 -5.53 12.45 3.45
N PHE A 384 -6.21 11.42 2.94
CA PHE A 384 -7.34 10.79 3.64
C PHE A 384 -6.90 9.74 4.65
N ILE A 385 -5.80 9.03 4.40
CA ILE A 385 -5.24 8.02 5.31
C ILE A 385 -3.73 8.23 5.51
N SER A 386 -3.18 7.65 6.56
CA SER A 386 -1.72 7.53 6.73
C SER A 386 -1.12 6.55 5.71
N TYR A 387 0.21 6.53 5.62
CA TYR A 387 0.94 5.74 4.65
C TYR A 387 0.56 4.25 4.72
N PRO A 388 0.12 3.63 3.60
CA PRO A 388 -0.55 2.34 3.62
C PRO A 388 0.41 1.13 3.54
N ARG A 389 1.73 1.38 3.55
CA ARG A 389 2.79 0.36 3.56
C ARG A 389 3.48 0.39 4.91
N THR A 390 2.93 -0.37 5.85
CA THR A 390 3.41 -0.50 7.22
C THR A 390 3.18 -1.92 7.73
N GLU A 391 4.15 -2.45 8.46
CA GLU A 391 4.02 -3.69 9.22
C GLU A 391 3.49 -3.45 10.64
N SER A 392 3.59 -2.21 11.13
CA SER A 392 3.22 -1.82 12.48
C SER A 392 1.72 -1.92 12.74
N THR A 393 1.40 -2.48 13.90
CA THR A 393 0.04 -2.60 14.45
C THR A 393 -0.08 -1.89 15.81
N ALA A 394 1.04 -1.45 16.39
CA ALA A 394 1.09 -0.58 17.57
C ALA A 394 1.11 0.89 17.15
N TYR A 395 0.29 1.71 17.81
CA TYR A 395 0.36 3.16 17.67
C TYR A 395 1.49 3.71 18.56
N PRO A 396 2.23 4.74 18.11
CA PRO A 396 3.23 5.38 18.95
C PRO A 396 2.59 6.03 20.18
N SER A 397 3.35 6.15 21.28
CA SER A 397 2.85 6.75 22.52
C SER A 397 2.39 8.21 22.36
N SER A 398 2.93 8.92 21.36
CA SER A 398 2.60 10.29 20.99
C SER A 398 1.38 10.42 20.07
N PHE A 399 0.74 9.31 19.68
CA PHE A 399 -0.37 9.36 18.73
C PHE A 399 -1.60 10.08 19.31
N ASP A 400 -2.12 11.05 18.56
CA ASP A 400 -3.28 11.87 18.95
C ASP A 400 -4.60 11.24 18.46
N PHE A 401 -5.10 10.27 19.23
CA PHE A 401 -6.36 9.59 18.94
C PHE A 401 -7.57 10.53 18.92
N ARG A 402 -7.56 11.57 19.76
CA ARG A 402 -8.68 12.52 19.86
C ARG A 402 -8.84 13.27 18.55
N THR A 403 -7.75 13.81 17.99
CA THR A 403 -7.80 14.51 16.69
C THR A 403 -8.24 13.60 15.56
N ALA A 404 -7.68 12.38 15.48
CA ALA A 404 -8.07 11.41 14.45
C ALA A 404 -9.56 11.01 14.53
N LEU A 405 -10.09 10.82 15.75
CA LEU A 405 -11.52 10.59 15.97
C LEU A 405 -12.35 11.82 15.60
N SER A 406 -11.98 13.01 16.08
CA SER A 406 -12.71 14.26 15.79
C SER A 406 -12.81 14.56 14.29
N ALA A 407 -11.79 14.18 13.50
CA ALA A 407 -11.82 14.29 12.05
C ALA A 407 -12.97 13.48 11.40
N GLN A 408 -13.53 12.48 12.10
CA GLN A 408 -14.60 11.61 11.59
C GLN A 408 -16.00 11.95 12.15
N LEU A 409 -16.13 12.98 12.98
CA LEU A 409 -17.36 13.30 13.72
C LEU A 409 -18.57 13.60 12.82
N ASN A 410 -18.34 14.24 11.68
CA ASN A 410 -19.40 14.66 10.76
C ASN A 410 -19.78 13.58 9.72
N ASN A 411 -19.29 12.35 9.86
CA ASN A 411 -19.65 11.28 8.94
C ASN A 411 -21.08 10.75 9.22
N PRO A 412 -21.95 10.59 8.21
CA PRO A 412 -23.34 10.17 8.42
C PRO A 412 -23.49 8.72 8.91
N ILE A 413 -22.52 7.84 8.66
CA ILE A 413 -22.60 6.41 8.98
C ILE A 413 -22.12 6.14 10.41
N TRP A 414 -20.98 6.70 10.81
CA TRP A 414 -20.36 6.42 12.12
C TRP A 414 -20.18 7.64 13.02
N GLY A 415 -20.52 8.85 12.56
CA GLY A 415 -20.28 10.10 13.30
C GLY A 415 -20.95 10.14 14.68
N LYS A 416 -22.18 9.61 14.81
CA LYS A 416 -22.85 9.46 16.11
C LYS A 416 -22.06 8.57 17.07
N GLY A 417 -21.47 7.49 16.57
CA GLY A 417 -20.62 6.60 17.37
C GLY A 417 -19.33 7.28 17.82
N VAL A 418 -18.71 8.05 16.92
CA VAL A 418 -17.54 8.87 17.25
C VAL A 418 -17.86 9.92 18.31
N GLN A 419 -19.04 10.57 18.22
CA GLN A 419 -19.50 11.53 19.22
C GLN A 419 -19.61 10.89 20.61
N MET A 420 -20.19 9.69 20.69
CA MET A 420 -20.29 8.93 21.94
C MET A 420 -18.89 8.56 22.49
N LEU A 421 -17.99 8.05 21.65
CA LEU A 421 -16.61 7.72 22.06
C LEU A 421 -15.83 8.94 22.57
N LEU A 422 -16.08 10.13 22.01
CA LEU A 422 -15.44 11.37 22.47
C LEU A 422 -16.06 11.92 23.77
N ALA A 423 -17.34 11.64 24.03
CA ALA A 423 -18.06 12.09 25.22
C ALA A 423 -17.85 11.14 26.42
N ASP A 424 -18.04 9.84 26.19
CA ASP A 424 -17.99 8.79 27.22
C ASP A 424 -16.56 8.31 27.50
N GLY A 425 -15.65 8.57 26.56
CA GLY A 425 -14.26 8.12 26.59
C GLY A 425 -14.01 6.95 25.63
N TYR A 426 -12.84 6.97 25.00
CA TYR A 426 -12.38 5.91 24.11
C TYR A 426 -11.25 5.11 24.76
N HIS A 427 -11.05 3.88 24.30
CA HIS A 427 -9.95 3.03 24.74
C HIS A 427 -8.71 3.22 23.87
N LYS A 428 -7.53 3.03 24.46
CA LYS A 428 -6.32 2.83 23.65
C LYS A 428 -6.46 1.52 22.86
N PRO A 429 -5.98 1.47 21.61
CA PRO A 429 -5.94 0.24 20.84
C PRO A 429 -5.20 -0.88 21.57
N ARG A 430 -5.56 -2.12 21.25
CA ARG A 430 -4.85 -3.28 21.77
C ARG A 430 -3.37 -3.21 21.37
N THR A 431 -2.48 -3.61 22.28
CA THR A 431 -1.04 -3.70 22.01
C THR A 431 -0.78 -4.50 20.73
N GLY A 432 -0.04 -3.90 19.81
CA GLY A 432 0.45 -4.53 18.59
C GLY A 432 1.97 -4.64 18.61
N SER A 433 2.55 -4.84 17.43
CA SER A 433 3.99 -4.74 17.16
C SER A 433 4.31 -3.39 16.54
N ASP A 434 5.41 -2.78 16.94
CA ASP A 434 6.03 -1.63 16.27
C ASP A 434 7.20 -2.15 15.43
N ALA A 435 7.13 -1.98 14.12
CA ALA A 435 8.20 -2.38 13.19
C ALA A 435 9.24 -1.27 12.98
N GLY A 436 9.05 -0.09 13.58
CA GLY A 436 9.95 1.06 13.42
C GLY A 436 9.84 1.75 12.06
N ASP A 437 8.77 1.48 11.31
CA ASP A 437 8.50 2.04 9.98
C ASP A 437 7.54 3.25 10.08
N HIS A 438 6.24 2.97 10.18
CA HIS A 438 5.14 3.93 10.13
C HIS A 438 4.07 3.52 11.13
N PRO A 439 3.30 4.46 11.70
CA PRO A 439 2.12 4.13 12.50
C PRO A 439 1.11 3.29 11.68
N PRO A 440 0.17 2.60 12.37
CA PRO A 440 -0.90 1.87 11.69
C PRO A 440 -1.69 2.73 10.71
N ILE A 441 -2.28 2.09 9.70
CA ILE A 441 -3.10 2.73 8.67
C ILE A 441 -4.34 3.34 9.32
N THR A 442 -4.43 4.67 9.30
CA THR A 442 -5.38 5.45 10.11
C THR A 442 -6.02 6.54 9.26
N PRO A 443 -7.32 6.84 9.44
CA PRO A 443 -7.94 7.97 8.75
C PRO A 443 -7.42 9.31 9.29
N MET A 444 -7.03 10.19 8.37
CA MET A 444 -6.44 11.50 8.66
C MET A 444 -7.39 12.66 8.36
N ARG A 445 -8.35 12.47 7.46
CA ARG A 445 -9.31 13.49 7.03
C ARG A 445 -10.64 12.87 6.65
N LEU A 446 -11.75 13.57 6.92
CA LEU A 446 -13.08 13.16 6.49
C LEU A 446 -13.17 13.07 4.95
N ALA A 447 -13.85 12.03 4.47
CA ALA A 447 -14.25 11.88 3.09
C ALA A 447 -15.72 11.47 2.99
N THR A 448 -16.31 11.63 1.79
CA THR A 448 -17.62 11.08 1.43
C THR A 448 -17.49 10.20 0.18
N GLU A 449 -18.52 9.40 -0.11
CA GLU A 449 -18.52 8.53 -1.28
C GLU A 449 -18.45 9.33 -2.59
N GLU A 450 -19.10 10.51 -2.64
CA GLU A 450 -19.09 11.38 -3.81
C GLU A 450 -17.68 11.92 -4.12
N MET A 451 -16.87 12.17 -3.08
CA MET A 451 -15.49 12.64 -3.25
C MET A 451 -14.55 11.55 -3.77
N LEU A 452 -14.74 10.30 -3.32
CA LEU A 452 -13.79 9.21 -3.54
C LEU A 452 -14.17 8.28 -4.69
N GLY A 453 -15.45 8.22 -5.04
CA GLY A 453 -16.02 7.16 -5.87
C GLY A 453 -16.10 5.83 -5.12
N SER A 454 -16.93 4.91 -5.64
CA SER A 454 -17.38 3.73 -4.89
C SER A 454 -16.24 2.84 -4.35
N ASP A 455 -15.26 2.44 -5.18
CA ASP A 455 -14.21 1.52 -4.72
C ASP A 455 -13.26 2.14 -3.68
N SER A 456 -12.81 3.37 -3.91
CA SER A 456 -11.97 4.11 -2.95
C SER A 456 -12.72 4.37 -1.65
N TRP A 457 -14.02 4.68 -1.73
CA TRP A 457 -14.90 4.85 -0.58
C TRP A 457 -15.02 3.58 0.24
N ARG A 458 -15.25 2.42 -0.39
CA ARG A 458 -15.38 1.14 0.32
C ARG A 458 -14.11 0.79 1.10
N LEU A 459 -12.93 1.05 0.54
CA LEU A 459 -11.66 0.86 1.25
C LEU A 459 -11.46 1.88 2.38
N TYR A 460 -11.72 3.16 2.12
CA TYR A 460 -11.66 4.22 3.13
C TYR A 460 -12.61 3.96 4.30
N GLN A 461 -13.85 3.58 4.02
CA GLN A 461 -14.85 3.19 5.00
C GLN A 461 -14.33 2.08 5.91
N TYR A 462 -13.74 1.03 5.34
CA TYR A 462 -13.14 -0.05 6.13
C TYR A 462 -12.00 0.46 7.04
N VAL A 463 -11.09 1.29 6.53
CA VAL A 463 -10.02 1.89 7.33
C VAL A 463 -10.58 2.71 8.50
N CYS A 464 -11.58 3.55 8.26
CA CYS A 464 -12.24 4.34 9.30
C CYS A 464 -12.91 3.46 10.36
N GLN A 465 -13.70 2.48 9.91
CA GLN A 465 -14.43 1.58 10.78
C GLN A 465 -13.49 0.70 11.62
N HIS A 466 -12.40 0.20 11.03
CA HIS A 466 -11.36 -0.54 11.74
C HIS A 466 -10.69 0.34 12.81
N PHE A 467 -10.33 1.58 12.47
CA PHE A 467 -9.77 2.53 13.42
C PHE A 467 -10.72 2.78 14.60
N ILE A 468 -11.98 3.13 14.32
CA ILE A 468 -13.01 3.37 15.34
C ILE A 468 -13.21 2.13 16.21
N GLY A 469 -13.27 0.94 15.60
CA GLY A 469 -13.36 -0.32 16.32
C GLY A 469 -12.15 -0.58 17.22
N SER A 470 -10.94 -0.24 16.78
CA SER A 470 -9.71 -0.41 17.58
C SER A 470 -9.66 0.45 18.84
N VAL A 471 -10.35 1.60 18.84
CA VAL A 471 -10.47 2.50 20.01
C VAL A 471 -11.80 2.36 20.77
N SER A 472 -12.66 1.44 20.35
CA SER A 472 -13.92 1.11 21.04
C SER A 472 -13.68 0.10 22.18
N SER A 473 -14.71 -0.20 22.97
CA SER A 473 -14.70 -1.28 23.96
C SER A 473 -14.63 -2.66 23.30
N ASP A 474 -14.11 -3.65 24.04
CA ASP A 474 -14.20 -5.06 23.63
C ASP A 474 -15.66 -5.53 23.72
N CYS A 475 -16.06 -6.46 22.84
CA CYS A 475 -17.43 -6.98 22.85
C CYS A 475 -17.59 -8.09 23.89
N LYS A 476 -18.48 -7.87 24.86
CA LYS A 476 -18.80 -8.84 25.92
C LYS A 476 -20.04 -9.66 25.58
N TYR A 477 -19.95 -10.97 25.76
CA TYR A 477 -21.07 -11.88 25.59
C TYR A 477 -21.03 -12.98 26.65
N SER A 478 -22.20 -13.39 27.14
CA SER A 478 -22.31 -14.57 28.00
C SER A 478 -22.48 -15.81 27.14
N ARG A 479 -21.70 -16.84 27.43
CA ARG A 479 -21.83 -18.16 26.83
C ARG A 479 -22.46 -19.10 27.85
N LEU A 480 -23.65 -19.59 27.54
CA LEU A 480 -24.33 -20.62 28.32
C LEU A 480 -24.04 -21.97 27.67
N LEU A 481 -23.45 -22.89 28.42
CA LEU A 481 -23.23 -24.26 28.02
C LEU A 481 -24.12 -25.16 28.88
N THR A 482 -25.00 -25.91 28.23
CA THR A 482 -25.79 -26.95 28.90
C THR A 482 -25.23 -28.31 28.51
N CYS A 483 -24.86 -29.09 29.52
CA CYS A 483 -24.39 -30.45 29.37
C CYS A 483 -25.54 -31.39 29.69
N GLN A 484 -25.83 -32.27 28.76
CA GLN A 484 -27.00 -33.13 28.79
C GLN A 484 -26.56 -34.58 28.65
N PHE A 485 -27.10 -35.44 29.52
CA PHE A 485 -26.74 -36.85 29.60
C PHE A 485 -27.91 -37.73 29.21
N CYS A 486 -27.63 -38.69 28.33
CA CYS A 486 -28.51 -39.78 27.94
C CYS A 486 -27.69 -41.09 27.95
N ARG A 487 -27.95 -41.99 28.92
CA ARG A 487 -27.26 -43.29 29.11
C ARG A 487 -25.79 -43.39 28.64
N ARG A 488 -24.91 -42.54 29.17
CA ARG A 488 -23.43 -42.48 28.88
C ARG A 488 -23.03 -41.71 27.62
N ILE A 489 -23.97 -41.04 26.98
CA ILE A 489 -23.71 -40.12 25.88
C ILE A 489 -23.93 -38.69 26.40
N ILE A 490 -22.89 -37.88 26.26
CA ILE A 490 -22.91 -36.47 26.59
C ILE A 490 -23.20 -35.69 25.31
N CYS A 491 -24.22 -34.85 25.39
CA CYS A 491 -24.54 -33.87 24.36
C CYS A 491 -24.39 -32.47 24.96
N LEU A 492 -23.90 -31.55 24.15
CA LEU A 492 -23.65 -30.17 24.53
C LEU A 492 -24.59 -29.26 23.73
N HIS A 493 -25.05 -28.20 24.36
CA HIS A 493 -25.69 -27.11 23.65
C HIS A 493 -25.12 -25.78 24.15
N ALA A 494 -24.80 -24.88 23.22
CA ALA A 494 -24.13 -23.63 23.51
C ALA A 494 -24.95 -22.45 22.99
N PHE A 495 -25.37 -21.55 23.88
CA PHE A 495 -25.92 -20.26 23.52
C PHE A 495 -24.89 -19.16 23.76
N LYS A 496 -24.87 -18.16 22.87
CA LYS A 496 -24.17 -16.89 23.12
C LYS A 496 -25.22 -15.78 23.22
N CYS A 497 -25.30 -15.15 24.37
CA CYS A 497 -26.12 -13.97 24.58
C CYS A 497 -25.20 -12.74 24.59
N LEU A 498 -25.36 -11.90 23.58
CA LEU A 498 -24.57 -10.69 23.44
C LEU A 498 -25.02 -9.66 24.49
N GLN A 499 -24.10 -9.22 25.35
CA GLN A 499 -24.43 -8.24 26.40
C GLN A 499 -24.28 -6.82 25.85
N HIS A 500 -23.20 -6.56 25.09
CA HIS A 500 -22.92 -5.28 24.47
C HIS A 500 -22.26 -5.50 23.09
N MET A 501 -22.73 -4.79 22.04
CA MET A 501 -22.14 -4.89 20.68
C MET A 501 -20.80 -4.16 20.57
N ASP A 502 -20.59 -3.06 21.31
CA ASP A 502 -19.30 -2.37 21.40
C ASP A 502 -18.65 -2.12 20.02
N PHE A 503 -17.39 -2.52 19.82
CA PHE A 503 -16.69 -2.36 18.54
C PHE A 503 -17.36 -3.08 17.35
N VAL A 504 -18.21 -4.11 17.59
CA VAL A 504 -18.89 -4.88 16.54
C VAL A 504 -19.89 -4.00 15.77
N ASN A 505 -20.43 -2.95 16.39
CA ASN A 505 -21.28 -1.97 15.71
C ASN A 505 -20.55 -1.23 14.58
N TYR A 506 -19.23 -1.10 14.70
CA TYR A 506 -18.42 -0.35 13.73
C TYR A 506 -17.67 -1.27 12.78
N CYS A 507 -17.36 -2.51 13.19
CA CYS A 507 -16.53 -3.45 12.44
C CYS A 507 -17.29 -4.71 12.01
N PRO A 508 -18.27 -4.64 11.09
CA PRO A 508 -19.00 -5.82 10.64
C PRO A 508 -18.07 -6.88 10.02
N PHE A 509 -17.00 -6.43 9.35
CA PHE A 509 -15.99 -7.28 8.71
C PHE A 509 -15.17 -8.16 9.67
N ILE A 510 -15.13 -7.82 10.96
CA ILE A 510 -14.42 -8.61 11.99
C ILE A 510 -15.32 -9.74 12.54
N CYS A 511 -16.63 -9.68 12.29
CA CYS A 511 -17.60 -10.67 12.78
C CYS A 511 -17.94 -11.78 11.81
N GLU A 512 -17.62 -11.67 10.52
CA GLU A 512 -17.90 -12.70 9.51
C GLU A 512 -16.93 -13.89 9.51
N SER A 513 -15.96 -13.95 10.43
CA SER A 513 -15.05 -15.10 10.56
C SER A 513 -15.47 -16.03 11.70
N ARG A 514 -16.53 -16.80 11.48
CA ARG A 514 -16.65 -18.24 11.78
C ARG A 514 -18.02 -18.78 11.42
#